data_AF-A0A7S2Y3A4-F1
#
_entry.id   AF-A0A7S2Y3A4-F1
#
_cell.length_a   1.000
_cell.length_b   1.000
_cell.length_c   1.000
_cell.angle_alpha   90.00
_cell.angle_beta   90.00
_cell.angle_gamma   90.00
#
_symmetry.space_group_name_H-M   'P 1'
#
loop_
_entity.id
_entity.type
_entity.pdbx_description
1 polymer ?
#
loop_
_entity_poly.entity_id
_entity_poly.type
_entity_poly.pdbx_seq_one_letter_code
_entity_poly.pdbx_strand_id
1 'polypeptide(L)'
;CFLWDVNRDASSSPSGDQLGSGTPVLKLAHQIDVASMSWILQGSTLVIGGELRNAHLYDIRTPAATGTLQQANATIYAHNFSVSGIEADPHRPHQFATFCSVANEPVKIWDARRTDNYVSEIKVGASSATHGETNLSVRNFGRSDSLNTAAASAVQWSIRQPGILSIAIGDCICDFDTSS
;
A
#
# COMPACT_ATOMS: atom_id res chain seq x y z
N CYS A 1 -12.54 -2.64 9.30
CA CYS A 1 -11.57 -1.64 9.80
C CYS A 1 -12.33 -0.50 10.50
N PHE A 2 -11.79 0.08 11.57
CA PHE A 2 -12.42 1.17 12.32
C PHE A 2 -11.45 2.33 12.52
N LEU A 3 -11.92 3.56 12.26
CA LEU A 3 -11.18 4.79 12.54
C LEU A 3 -11.70 5.43 13.82
N TRP A 4 -10.79 5.80 14.70
CA TRP A 4 -11.07 6.38 16.02
C TRP A 4 -10.41 7.75 16.13
N ASP A 5 -11.09 8.71 16.75
CA ASP A 5 -10.49 9.98 17.14
C ASP A 5 -10.17 9.93 18.63
N VAL A 6 -8.88 9.84 18.94
CA VAL A 6 -8.37 9.66 20.31
C VAL A 6 -8.56 10.92 21.15
N ASN A 7 -8.66 12.10 20.52
CA ASN A 7 -8.78 13.38 21.24
C ASN A 7 -10.23 13.77 21.50
N ARG A 8 -11.20 13.21 20.74
CA ARG A 8 -12.63 13.50 20.88
C ARG A 8 -13.17 13.19 22.27
N ASP A 9 -12.62 12.17 22.92
CA ASP A 9 -13.09 11.70 24.23
C ASP A 9 -12.37 12.42 25.41
N ALA A 10 -11.18 12.99 25.16
CA ALA A 10 -10.35 13.62 26.18
C ALA A 10 -10.89 14.98 26.68
N SER A 11 -11.74 15.65 25.91
CA SER A 11 -12.34 16.94 26.30
C SER A 11 -13.59 16.81 27.17
N SER A 12 -14.04 15.59 27.51
CA SER A 12 -15.35 15.38 28.13
C SER A 12 -15.38 15.06 29.64
N SER A 13 -14.27 14.86 30.35
CA SER A 13 -14.24 14.88 31.84
C SER A 13 -12.82 14.80 32.44
N PRO A 14 -12.50 15.56 33.52
CA PRO A 14 -11.23 15.48 34.24
C PRO A 14 -11.21 14.46 35.40
N SER A 15 -12.26 13.65 35.58
CA SER A 15 -12.27 12.57 36.57
C SER A 15 -11.77 11.27 35.93
N GLY A 16 -10.58 10.84 36.36
CA GLY A 16 -10.00 9.55 35.98
C GLY A 16 -10.96 8.38 36.16
N ASP A 17 -10.78 7.35 35.34
CA ASP A 17 -11.51 6.07 35.28
C ASP A 17 -12.70 5.94 34.31
N GLN A 18 -12.77 6.73 33.24
CA GLN A 18 -13.52 6.29 32.05
C GLN A 18 -12.66 6.35 30.78
N LEU A 19 -12.20 5.17 30.35
CA LEU A 19 -11.83 4.94 28.95
C LEU A 19 -13.10 5.26 28.14
N GLY A 20 -13.10 6.39 27.43
CA GLY A 20 -14.26 6.96 26.78
C GLY A 20 -15.10 5.90 26.08
N SER A 21 -16.43 6.02 26.23
CA SER A 21 -17.45 5.29 25.47
C SER A 21 -17.38 5.67 23.99
N GLY A 22 -16.24 5.45 23.36
CA GLY A 22 -15.97 5.90 22.01
C GLY A 22 -16.74 5.01 21.05
N THR A 23 -17.63 5.60 20.28
CA THR A 23 -18.06 4.99 19.02
C THR A 23 -17.03 5.35 17.97
N PRO A 24 -16.63 4.42 17.08
CA PRO A 24 -15.69 4.75 16.01
C PRO A 24 -16.26 5.89 15.15
N VAL A 25 -15.37 6.78 14.70
CA VAL A 25 -15.75 7.88 13.79
C VAL A 25 -16.19 7.31 12.45
N LEU A 26 -15.43 6.35 11.92
CA LEU A 26 -15.74 5.66 10.67
C LEU A 26 -15.59 4.14 10.81
N LYS A 27 -16.46 3.41 10.14
CA LYS A 27 -16.37 1.97 9.85
C LYS A 27 -16.01 1.85 8.37
N LEU A 28 -14.82 1.32 8.10
CA LEU A 28 -14.22 1.18 6.77
C LEU A 28 -14.07 -0.30 6.43
N ALA A 29 -14.00 -0.62 5.13
CA ALA A 29 -13.79 -1.97 4.61
C ALA A 29 -14.74 -3.00 5.26
N HIS A 30 -16.04 -2.70 5.25
CA HIS A 30 -17.06 -3.58 5.83
C HIS A 30 -17.10 -4.91 5.08
N GLN A 31 -17.10 -6.03 5.82
CA GLN A 31 -17.07 -7.40 5.28
C GLN A 31 -15.86 -7.72 4.39
N ILE A 32 -14.73 -7.04 4.62
CA ILE A 32 -13.47 -7.31 3.95
C ILE A 32 -12.45 -7.68 5.01
N ASP A 33 -11.76 -8.80 4.79
CA ASP A 33 -10.60 -9.20 5.56
C ASP A 33 -9.42 -8.30 5.15
N VAL A 34 -8.91 -7.53 6.10
CA VAL A 34 -7.91 -6.49 5.85
C VAL A 34 -6.51 -7.07 6.03
N ALA A 35 -5.71 -7.03 4.96
CA ALA A 35 -4.33 -7.49 4.96
C ALA A 35 -3.32 -6.35 5.19
N SER A 36 -3.61 -5.15 4.68
CA SER A 36 -2.69 -4.02 4.75
C SER A 36 -3.42 -2.68 4.70
N MET A 37 -2.77 -1.62 5.18
CA MET A 37 -3.31 -0.26 5.17
C MET A 37 -2.19 0.77 5.04
N SER A 38 -2.45 1.89 4.36
CA SER A 38 -1.51 3.00 4.28
C SER A 38 -2.21 4.34 4.10
N TRP A 39 -1.69 5.37 4.75
CA TRP A 39 -2.13 6.75 4.56
C TRP A 39 -1.44 7.36 3.35
N ILE A 40 -2.24 7.91 2.43
CA ILE A 40 -1.76 8.62 1.25
C ILE A 40 -2.34 10.04 1.23
N LEU A 41 -1.95 10.85 0.24
CA LEU A 41 -2.42 12.22 0.07
C LEU A 41 -2.27 13.04 1.36
N GLN A 42 -1.10 12.92 2.01
CA GLN A 42 -0.77 13.60 3.26
C GLN A 42 -1.75 13.28 4.41
N GLY A 43 -2.29 12.06 4.43
CA GLY A 43 -3.19 11.59 5.48
C GLY A 43 -4.67 11.87 5.24
N SER A 44 -5.05 12.51 4.12
CA SER A 44 -6.46 12.72 3.80
C SER A 44 -7.15 11.46 3.26
N THR A 45 -6.39 10.47 2.82
CA THR A 45 -6.93 9.26 2.21
C THR A 45 -6.28 8.03 2.80
N LEU A 46 -7.11 7.08 3.23
CA LEU A 46 -6.67 5.77 3.69
C LEU A 46 -6.88 4.74 2.59
N VAL A 47 -5.83 4.03 2.23
CA VAL A 47 -5.91 2.85 1.35
C VAL A 47 -5.94 1.60 2.22
N ILE A 48 -6.87 0.70 1.95
CA ILE A 48 -7.02 -0.57 2.67
C ILE A 48 -6.94 -1.72 1.66
N GLY A 49 -5.95 -2.59 1.82
CA GLY A 49 -5.76 -3.80 1.03
C GLY A 49 -6.44 -5.01 1.67
N GLY A 50 -7.10 -5.83 0.86
CA GLY A 50 -7.78 -7.04 1.31
C GLY A 50 -6.91 -8.30 1.27
N GLU A 51 -7.37 -9.38 1.92
CA GLU A 51 -6.79 -10.73 1.78
C GLU A 51 -7.06 -11.37 0.42
N LEU A 52 -8.06 -10.85 -0.31
CA LEU A 52 -8.24 -11.12 -1.73
C LEU A 52 -7.44 -10.09 -2.54
N ARG A 53 -7.88 -9.77 -3.76
CA ARG A 53 -7.10 -8.93 -4.69
C ARG A 53 -7.33 -7.42 -4.62
N ASN A 54 -8.28 -6.98 -3.82
CA ASN A 54 -8.80 -5.63 -3.88
C ASN A 54 -8.08 -4.68 -2.91
N ALA A 55 -7.93 -3.43 -3.32
CA ALA A 55 -7.66 -2.32 -2.41
C ALA A 55 -8.74 -1.25 -2.54
N HIS A 56 -9.13 -0.66 -1.41
CA HIS A 56 -10.17 0.35 -1.30
C HIS A 56 -9.56 1.67 -0.85
N LEU A 57 -9.93 2.76 -1.52
CA LEU A 57 -9.50 4.11 -1.17
C LEU A 57 -10.64 4.85 -0.48
N TYR A 58 -10.35 5.44 0.68
CA TYR A 58 -11.29 6.19 1.50
C TYR A 58 -10.74 7.60 1.73
N ASP A 59 -11.39 8.62 1.19
CA ASP A 59 -11.17 10.02 1.58
C ASP A 59 -11.90 10.27 2.90
N ILE A 60 -11.13 10.36 3.99
CA ILE A 60 -11.67 10.48 5.36
C ILE A 60 -12.28 11.85 5.64
N ARG A 61 -12.08 12.82 4.75
CA ARG A 61 -12.72 14.14 4.83
C ARG A 61 -14.15 14.10 4.29
N THR A 62 -14.47 13.09 3.50
CA THR A 62 -15.83 12.88 3.01
C THR A 62 -16.67 12.32 4.14
N PRO A 63 -17.84 12.90 4.45
CA PRO A 63 -18.70 12.35 5.47
C PRO A 63 -19.19 10.95 5.10
N ALA A 64 -19.46 10.13 6.10
CA ALA A 64 -20.05 8.81 5.93
C ALA A 64 -21.44 8.91 5.29
N ALA A 65 -21.71 8.03 4.33
CA ALA A 65 -22.97 7.99 3.61
C ALA A 65 -24.14 7.63 4.54
N THR A 66 -23.91 6.73 5.50
CA THR A 66 -24.92 6.26 6.46
C THR A 66 -24.30 6.02 7.83
N GLY A 67 -24.63 6.87 8.80
CA GLY A 67 -24.13 6.74 10.18
C GLY A 67 -22.59 6.84 10.22
N THR A 68 -21.93 5.78 10.69
CA THR A 68 -20.45 5.68 10.71
C THR A 68 -19.90 4.88 9.53
N LEU A 69 -20.75 4.26 8.69
CA LEU A 69 -20.30 3.42 7.58
C LEU A 69 -19.88 4.28 6.39
N GLN A 70 -18.60 4.24 6.04
CA GLN A 70 -18.05 4.94 4.88
C GLN A 70 -18.04 4.02 3.66
N GLN A 71 -18.51 4.54 2.52
CA GLN A 71 -18.31 3.90 1.24
C GLN A 71 -16.94 4.29 0.67
N ALA A 72 -16.24 3.33 0.07
CA ALA A 72 -14.97 3.61 -0.60
C ALA A 72 -15.19 4.53 -1.80
N ASN A 73 -14.33 5.54 -1.95
CA ASN A 73 -14.34 6.43 -3.11
C ASN A 73 -13.90 5.69 -4.37
N ALA A 74 -13.00 4.72 -4.23
CA ALA A 74 -12.58 3.83 -5.31
C ALA A 74 -12.25 2.43 -4.79
N THR A 75 -12.40 1.43 -5.66
CA THR A 75 -11.96 0.05 -5.44
C THR A 75 -11.12 -0.38 -6.63
N ILE A 76 -9.90 -0.85 -6.37
CA ILE A 76 -8.98 -1.35 -7.39
C ILE A 76 -8.74 -2.84 -7.22
N TYR A 77 -8.54 -3.54 -8.33
CA TYR A 77 -8.05 -4.93 -8.33
C TYR A 77 -6.53 -4.90 -8.43
N ALA A 78 -5.88 -4.80 -7.28
CA ALA A 78 -4.44 -4.57 -7.21
C ALA A 78 -3.64 -5.80 -7.66
N HIS A 79 -4.00 -7.00 -7.24
CA HIS A 79 -3.23 -8.23 -7.52
C HIS A 79 -4.12 -9.39 -7.95
N ASN A 80 -3.61 -10.61 -8.09
CA ASN A 80 -4.46 -11.81 -8.20
C ASN A 80 -4.81 -12.43 -6.83
N PHE A 81 -4.06 -12.05 -5.79
CA PHE A 81 -4.17 -12.53 -4.41
C PHE A 81 -4.10 -11.35 -3.42
N SER A 82 -3.92 -11.61 -2.12
CA SER A 82 -3.81 -10.62 -1.06
C SER A 82 -2.98 -9.39 -1.44
N VAL A 83 -3.49 -8.21 -1.10
CA VAL A 83 -2.68 -6.98 -1.09
C VAL A 83 -1.86 -6.98 0.20
N SER A 84 -0.72 -7.65 0.18
CA SER A 84 0.14 -7.87 1.36
C SER A 84 0.75 -6.59 1.92
N GLY A 85 0.92 -5.56 1.10
CA GLY A 85 1.36 -4.25 1.59
C GLY A 85 1.12 -3.11 0.61
N ILE A 86 1.07 -1.91 1.18
CA ILE A 86 0.79 -0.65 0.51
C ILE A 86 1.76 0.39 1.06
N GLU A 87 2.46 1.09 0.19
CA GLU A 87 3.48 2.06 0.58
C GLU A 87 3.34 3.37 -0.19
N ALA A 88 3.10 4.47 0.54
CA ALA A 88 2.91 5.80 -0.03
C ALA A 88 4.23 6.40 -0.50
N ASP A 89 4.26 7.02 -1.68
CA ASP A 89 5.45 7.75 -2.13
C ASP A 89 5.56 9.08 -1.34
N PRO A 90 6.64 9.27 -0.55
CA PRO A 90 6.80 10.47 0.28
C PRO A 90 7.05 11.74 -0.56
N HIS A 91 7.52 11.61 -1.79
CA HIS A 91 7.80 12.71 -2.71
C HIS A 91 6.62 13.00 -3.65
N ARG A 92 5.83 11.97 -3.98
CA ARG A 92 4.62 12.08 -4.81
C ARG A 92 3.41 11.60 -3.99
N PRO A 93 2.76 12.47 -3.19
CA PRO A 93 1.73 12.03 -2.22
C PRO A 93 0.46 11.43 -2.84
N HIS A 94 0.31 11.55 -4.16
CA HIS A 94 -0.77 10.93 -4.93
C HIS A 94 -0.41 9.53 -5.44
N GLN A 95 0.85 9.09 -5.31
CA GLN A 95 1.30 7.78 -5.73
C GLN A 95 1.54 6.86 -4.55
N PHE A 96 1.34 5.57 -4.79
CA PHE A 96 1.62 4.52 -3.83
C PHE A 96 1.94 3.21 -4.55
N ALA A 97 2.77 2.39 -3.92
CA ALA A 97 3.07 1.04 -4.37
C ALA A 97 2.17 0.03 -3.64
N THR A 98 1.82 -1.05 -4.32
CA THR A 98 1.17 -2.22 -3.73
C THR A 98 1.96 -3.46 -4.10
N PHE A 99 2.08 -4.43 -3.19
CA PHE A 99 2.68 -5.72 -3.49
C PHE A 99 1.87 -6.87 -2.92
N CYS A 100 2.13 -8.06 -3.47
CA CYS A 100 1.59 -9.34 -3.04
C CYS A 100 2.77 -10.25 -2.71
N SER A 101 2.67 -11.02 -1.63
CA SER A 101 3.71 -11.98 -1.21
C SER A 101 3.64 -13.31 -1.97
N VAL A 102 3.13 -13.30 -3.20
CA VAL A 102 3.07 -14.46 -4.10
C VAL A 102 4.09 -14.28 -5.22
N ALA A 103 4.80 -15.37 -5.54
CA ALA A 103 5.82 -15.36 -6.59
C ALA A 103 5.22 -14.92 -7.93
N ASN A 104 6.00 -14.20 -8.74
CA ASN A 104 5.60 -13.66 -10.05
C ASN A 104 4.46 -12.62 -10.03
N GLU A 105 3.95 -12.22 -8.87
CA GLU A 105 3.10 -11.02 -8.78
C GLU A 105 4.00 -9.77 -8.79
N PRO A 106 3.76 -8.82 -9.70
CA PRO A 106 4.56 -7.61 -9.75
C PRO A 106 4.22 -6.66 -8.59
N VAL A 107 5.17 -5.81 -8.23
CA VAL A 107 4.86 -4.60 -7.47
C VAL A 107 4.22 -3.59 -8.42
N LYS A 108 3.05 -3.07 -8.09
CA LYS A 108 2.32 -2.09 -8.92
C LYS A 108 2.33 -0.73 -8.27
N ILE A 109 2.56 0.30 -9.08
CA ILE A 109 2.58 1.71 -8.68
C ILE A 109 1.31 2.36 -9.21
N TRP A 110 0.58 3.04 -8.34
CA TRP A 110 -0.74 3.62 -8.64
C TRP A 110 -0.71 5.13 -8.50
N ASP A 111 -1.60 5.82 -9.22
CA ASP A 111 -1.98 7.21 -8.95
C ASP A 111 -3.38 7.22 -8.36
N ALA A 112 -3.52 7.68 -7.12
CA ALA A 112 -4.78 7.72 -6.39
C ALA A 112 -5.85 8.59 -7.05
N ARG A 113 -5.46 9.47 -7.98
CA ARG A 113 -6.38 10.31 -8.77
C ARG A 113 -6.91 9.56 -10.00
N ARG A 114 -6.29 8.45 -10.38
CA ARG A 114 -6.56 7.66 -11.59
C ARG A 114 -6.47 6.17 -11.27
N THR A 115 -7.53 5.64 -10.69
CA THR A 115 -7.58 4.27 -10.16
C THR A 115 -8.06 3.24 -11.18
N ASP A 116 -8.25 3.62 -12.45
CA ASP A 116 -8.63 2.72 -13.53
C ASP A 116 -7.49 1.77 -13.92
N ASN A 117 -6.24 2.24 -13.82
CA ASN A 117 -5.04 1.49 -14.15
C ASN A 117 -3.88 1.89 -13.22
N TYR A 118 -2.89 1.00 -13.10
CA TYR A 118 -1.62 1.34 -12.47
C TYR A 118 -0.75 2.17 -13.43
N VAL A 119 0.11 3.01 -12.87
CA VAL A 119 1.06 3.86 -13.59
C VAL A 119 2.24 3.04 -14.12
N SER A 120 2.72 2.09 -13.31
CA SER A 120 3.87 1.25 -13.64
C SER A 120 3.83 -0.06 -12.84
N GLU A 121 4.55 -1.07 -13.33
CA GLU A 121 4.74 -2.35 -12.67
C GLU A 121 6.22 -2.74 -12.65
N ILE A 122 6.65 -3.39 -11.58
CA ILE A 122 8.00 -3.90 -11.39
C ILE A 122 7.89 -5.40 -11.20
N LYS A 123 8.40 -6.17 -12.16
CA LYS A 123 8.38 -7.63 -12.11
C LYS A 123 9.48 -8.12 -11.18
N VAL A 124 9.05 -8.84 -10.15
CA VAL A 124 9.91 -9.45 -9.14
C VAL A 124 10.07 -10.93 -9.48
N GLY A 125 11.30 -11.41 -9.67
CA GLY A 125 11.59 -12.84 -9.83
C GLY A 125 11.77 -13.39 -11.25
N ALA A 126 11.89 -12.55 -12.28
CA ALA A 126 12.33 -13.01 -13.60
C ALA A 126 13.80 -12.62 -13.82
N SER A 127 14.65 -13.62 -14.07
CA SER A 127 15.93 -13.38 -14.73
C SER A 127 15.64 -12.62 -16.03
N SER A 128 16.15 -11.39 -16.12
CA SER A 128 16.15 -10.62 -17.36
C SER A 128 17.04 -11.33 -18.37
N ALA A 129 16.47 -12.31 -19.06
CA ALA A 129 17.05 -12.98 -20.21
C ALA A 129 15.99 -12.94 -21.31
N THR A 130 15.79 -11.76 -21.91
CA THR A 130 15.91 -11.54 -23.37
C THR A 130 15.40 -10.16 -23.77
N HIS A 131 16.32 -9.42 -24.41
CA HIS A 131 16.12 -8.29 -25.31
C HIS A 131 15.38 -7.03 -24.84
N GLY A 132 16.18 -6.01 -24.54
CA GLY A 132 15.84 -4.61 -24.81
C GLY A 132 15.26 -3.84 -23.62
N GLU A 133 15.99 -2.79 -23.24
CA GLU A 133 15.47 -1.62 -22.50
C GLU A 133 15.24 -1.77 -20.98
N THR A 134 16.36 -1.80 -20.24
CA THR A 134 16.78 -0.78 -19.24
C THR A 134 17.68 -1.46 -18.21
N ASN A 135 18.96 -1.08 -18.21
CA ASN A 135 19.96 -1.58 -17.27
C ASN A 135 19.66 -1.06 -15.86
N LEU A 136 19.01 -1.87 -15.02
CA LEU A 136 19.07 -1.70 -13.57
C LEU A 136 20.00 -2.77 -13.02
N SER A 137 21.19 -2.34 -12.60
CA SER A 137 22.24 -3.19 -12.07
C SER A 137 21.80 -3.81 -10.74
N VAL A 138 21.30 -5.03 -10.79
CA VAL A 138 21.11 -5.85 -9.60
C VAL A 138 22.48 -6.09 -8.97
N ARG A 139 22.79 -5.40 -7.86
CA ARG A 139 23.98 -5.70 -7.05
C ARG A 139 23.71 -6.99 -6.28
N ASN A 140 23.87 -8.13 -6.95
CA ASN A 140 23.72 -9.45 -6.35
C ASN A 140 24.83 -9.71 -5.32
N PHE A 141 24.54 -9.48 -4.04
CA PHE A 141 25.31 -10.04 -2.94
C PHE A 141 24.75 -11.42 -2.57
N GLY A 142 25.02 -12.44 -3.42
CA GLY A 142 24.86 -13.85 -3.06
C GLY A 142 23.68 -14.60 -3.73
N ARG A 143 24.02 -15.80 -4.24
CA ARG A 143 23.19 -16.99 -4.56
C ARG A 143 22.02 -16.83 -5.57
N SER A 144 22.25 -17.25 -6.82
CA SER A 144 21.38 -17.01 -7.99
C SER A 144 20.18 -17.96 -8.20
N ASP A 145 19.96 -18.97 -7.35
CA ASP A 145 18.98 -20.03 -7.66
C ASP A 145 17.60 -19.82 -7.01
N SER A 146 17.48 -18.92 -6.02
CA SER A 146 16.24 -18.65 -5.27
C SER A 146 15.36 -17.54 -5.85
N LEU A 147 15.88 -16.73 -6.79
CA LEU A 147 15.17 -15.55 -7.30
C LEU A 147 13.99 -15.90 -8.21
N ASN A 148 14.02 -17.04 -8.91
CA ASN A 148 12.98 -17.44 -9.87
C ASN A 148 11.62 -17.78 -9.20
N THR A 149 11.58 -17.86 -7.87
CA THR A 149 10.35 -18.09 -7.09
C THR A 149 10.16 -17.05 -5.98
N ALA A 150 11.01 -16.02 -5.93
CA ALA A 150 10.98 -15.06 -4.86
C ALA A 150 9.83 -14.05 -5.06
N ALA A 151 9.03 -13.84 -4.03
CA ALA A 151 7.99 -12.82 -3.98
C ALA A 151 8.51 -11.56 -3.30
N ALA A 152 7.85 -10.42 -3.57
CA ALA A 152 8.05 -9.23 -2.77
C ALA A 152 7.57 -9.47 -1.34
N SER A 153 8.43 -9.21 -0.35
CA SER A 153 8.12 -9.34 1.07
C SER A 153 7.93 -7.99 1.76
N ALA A 154 8.57 -6.95 1.22
CA ALA A 154 8.41 -5.56 1.64
C ALA A 154 8.78 -4.62 0.48
N VAL A 155 8.23 -3.42 0.51
CA VAL A 155 8.57 -2.32 -0.40
C VAL A 155 8.73 -1.05 0.42
N GLN A 156 9.67 -0.19 0.02
CA GLN A 156 9.88 1.09 0.69
C GLN A 156 10.39 2.13 -0.30
N TRP A 157 9.70 3.27 -0.38
CA TRP A 157 10.21 4.40 -1.14
C TRP A 157 11.40 5.03 -0.44
N SER A 158 12.40 5.46 -1.23
CA SER A 158 13.50 6.24 -0.70
C SER A 158 12.99 7.61 -0.23
N ILE A 159 13.20 7.92 1.05
CA ILE A 159 12.90 9.25 1.62
C ILE A 159 13.91 10.33 1.19
N ARG A 160 15.05 9.91 0.61
CA ARG A 160 16.15 10.81 0.23
C ARG A 160 16.18 11.09 -1.27
N GLN A 161 15.67 10.15 -2.08
CA GLN A 161 15.77 10.19 -3.53
C GLN A 161 14.39 9.92 -4.14
N PRO A 162 13.73 10.94 -4.70
CA PRO A 162 12.49 10.76 -5.43
C PRO A 162 12.63 9.71 -6.53
N GLY A 163 11.61 8.90 -6.72
CA GLY A 163 11.57 7.91 -7.80
C GLY A 163 12.29 6.60 -7.50
N ILE A 164 13.03 6.46 -6.40
CA ILE A 164 13.67 5.20 -6.03
C ILE A 164 12.77 4.37 -5.11
N LEU A 165 12.43 3.15 -5.53
CA LEU A 165 11.68 2.17 -4.75
C LEU A 165 12.57 0.96 -4.44
N SER A 166 12.79 0.68 -3.17
CA SER A 166 13.48 -0.53 -2.71
C SER A 166 12.48 -1.65 -2.49
N ILE A 167 12.79 -2.86 -2.96
CA ILE A 167 11.94 -4.04 -2.83
C ILE A 167 12.76 -5.18 -2.21
N ALA A 168 12.26 -5.75 -1.10
CA ALA A 168 12.84 -6.93 -0.49
C ALA A 168 12.29 -8.20 -1.15
N ILE A 169 13.19 -9.01 -1.71
CA ILE A 169 12.88 -10.16 -2.57
C ILE A 169 13.71 -11.34 -2.08
N GLY A 170 13.09 -12.32 -1.41
CA GLY A 170 13.82 -13.44 -0.82
C GLY A 170 14.89 -12.97 0.18
N ASP A 171 16.16 -13.16 -0.14
CA ASP A 171 17.33 -12.78 0.65
C ASP A 171 18.03 -11.51 0.17
N CYS A 172 17.47 -10.78 -0.80
CA CYS A 172 18.05 -9.54 -1.32
C CYS A 172 17.10 -8.34 -1.22
N ILE A 173 17.68 -7.15 -1.35
CA ILE A 173 16.95 -5.88 -1.53
C ILE A 173 17.43 -5.28 -2.84
N CYS A 174 16.49 -4.93 -3.71
CA CYS A 174 16.75 -4.35 -5.01
C CYS A 174 16.14 -2.95 -5.09
N ASP A 175 16.92 -1.99 -5.59
CA ASP A 175 16.44 -0.64 -5.85
C ASP A 175 16.02 -0.50 -7.31
N PHE A 176 14.86 0.12 -7.52
CA PHE A 176 14.28 0.36 -8.84
C PHE A 176 14.03 1.85 -9.03
N ASP A 177 14.44 2.36 -10.19
CA ASP A 177 14.12 3.70 -10.62
C ASP A 177 12.75 3.72 -11.30
N THR A 178 11.86 4.59 -10.83
CA THR A 178 10.47 4.74 -11.27
C THR A 178 10.22 6.12 -11.90
N SER A 179 11.28 6.85 -12.25
CA SER A 179 11.24 8.23 -12.75
C SER A 179 11.06 8.37 -14.27
N SER A 180 10.73 7.28 -14.98
CA SER A 180 10.48 7.25 -16.43
C SER A 180 9.29 8.09 -16.88
#